data_AF-A0A4P2VFL1-F1
#
_entry.id   AF-A0A4P2VFL1-F1
#
_cell.length_a   1.000
_cell.length_b   1.000
_cell.length_c   1.000
_cell.angle_alpha   90.00
_cell.angle_beta   90.00
_cell.angle_gamma   90.00
#
_symmetry.space_group_name_H-M   'P 1'
#
loop_
_entity.id
_entity.type
_entity.pdbx_description
1 polymer ?
#
loop_
_entity_poly.entity_id
_entity_poly.type
_entity_poly.pdbx_seq_one_letter_code
_entity_poly.pdbx_strand_id
1 'polypeptide(L)' 'MHLRISKEVMAGLPPWLEETALGFTYGAKAQYRGPMGLHVREYDDFYEVHFDLFDPREHPVLHLMLEVVPRKSWKGR' A
#
# COMPACT_ATOMS: atom_id res chain seq x y z
N MET A 1 0.96 9.72 3.30
CA MET A 1 2.26 9.94 2.61
C MET A 1 2.62 8.66 1.89
N HIS A 2 2.95 8.71 0.60
CA HIS A 2 3.37 7.53 -0.19
C HIS A 2 4.87 7.65 -0.50
N LEU A 3 5.63 6.65 -0.12
CA LEU A 3 7.05 6.51 -0.46
C LEU A 3 7.17 5.46 -1.55
N ARG A 4 7.99 5.74 -2.57
CA ARG A 4 8.38 4.74 -3.58
C ARG A 4 9.82 4.35 -3.37
N ILE A 5 10.07 3.05 -3.24
CA ILE A 5 11.40 2.48 -3.04
C ILE A 5 11.69 1.59 -4.25
N SER A 6 12.76 1.91 -5.00
CA SER A 6 13.19 1.08 -6.13
C SER A 6 13.65 -0.30 -5.63
N LYS A 7 13.36 -1.35 -6.39
CA LYS A 7 13.86 -2.71 -6.10
C LYS A 7 15.37 -2.84 -6.25
N GLU A 8 16.02 -1.90 -6.94
CA GLU A 8 17.48 -1.79 -6.95
C GLU A 8 18.05 -1.40 -5.58
N VAL A 9 17.28 -0.63 -4.79
CA VAL A 9 17.66 -0.18 -3.45
C VAL A 9 17.24 -1.19 -2.39
N MET A 10 16.04 -1.76 -2.52
CA MET A 10 15.50 -2.78 -1.63
C MET A 10 15.18 -4.03 -2.44
N ALA A 11 16.07 -5.01 -2.43
CA ALA A 11 15.91 -6.22 -3.23
C ALA A 11 14.70 -7.10 -2.78
N GLY A 12 14.26 -6.96 -1.53
CA GLY A 12 13.17 -7.77 -0.98
C GLY A 12 12.53 -7.12 0.25
N LEU A 13 11.32 -7.59 0.55
CA LEU A 13 10.55 -7.13 1.69
C LEU A 13 10.94 -7.87 2.98
N PRO A 14 10.89 -7.19 4.14
CA PRO A 14 11.08 -7.86 5.42
C PRO A 14 10.10 -9.04 5.62
N PRO A 15 10.54 -10.15 6.23
CA PRO A 15 9.74 -11.38 6.32
C PRO A 15 8.54 -11.27 7.28
N TRP A 16 8.48 -10.23 8.10
CA TRP A 16 7.37 -9.97 9.03
C TRP A 16 6.19 -9.25 8.36
N LEU A 17 6.32 -8.86 7.10
CA LEU A 17 5.20 -8.35 6.32
C LEU A 17 4.30 -9.50 5.87
N GLU A 18 3.01 -9.37 6.14
CA GLU A 18 2.00 -10.36 5.79
C GLU A 18 1.43 -10.05 4.41
N GLU A 19 1.58 -10.98 3.46
CA GLU A 19 0.87 -10.88 2.18
C GLU A 19 -0.63 -11.00 2.42
N THR A 20 -1.40 -10.10 1.81
CA THR A 20 -2.85 -10.08 1.93
C THR A 20 -3.51 -10.09 0.56
N ALA A 21 -4.77 -10.53 0.51
CA ALA A 21 -5.53 -10.56 -0.73
C ALA A 21 -5.51 -9.19 -1.42
N LEU A 22 -5.05 -9.20 -2.67
CA LEU A 22 -4.95 -7.99 -3.48
C LEU A 22 -6.36 -7.47 -3.79
N GLY A 23 -6.66 -6.26 -3.31
CA GLY A 23 -7.93 -5.59 -3.60
C GLY A 23 -7.93 -4.97 -4.99
N PHE A 24 -8.20 -3.67 -5.09
CA PHE A 24 -7.96 -2.94 -6.33
C PHE A 24 -6.45 -2.91 -6.63
N THR A 25 -6.06 -3.66 -7.65
CA THR A 25 -4.64 -3.91 -7.95
C THR A 25 -3.91 -2.64 -8.35
N TYR A 26 -4.54 -1.77 -9.14
CA TYR A 26 -3.92 -0.52 -9.64
C TYR A 26 -2.58 -0.74 -10.36
N GLY A 27 -2.34 -1.95 -10.88
CA GLY A 27 -1.08 -2.38 -11.49
C GLY A 27 -0.08 -3.03 -10.53
N ALA A 28 -0.41 -3.16 -9.24
CA ALA A 28 0.39 -3.92 -8.28
C ALA A 28 0.26 -5.43 -8.52
N LYS A 29 1.33 -6.17 -8.22
CA LYS A 29 1.40 -7.63 -8.27
C LYS A 29 0.95 -8.27 -6.96
N ALA A 30 1.29 -7.64 -5.85
CA ALA A 30 0.98 -8.11 -4.51
C ALA A 30 0.81 -6.92 -3.56
N GLN A 31 0.17 -7.18 -2.42
CA GLN A 31 0.08 -6.22 -1.31
C GLN A 31 0.40 -6.90 0.01
N TYR A 32 1.05 -6.14 0.88
CA TYR A 32 1.50 -6.61 2.18
C TYR A 32 1.08 -5.64 3.27
N ARG A 33 0.82 -6.18 4.45
CA ARG A 33 0.45 -5.42 5.64
C ARG A 33 1.44 -5.68 6.77
N GLY A 34 1.71 -4.64 7.54
CA GLY A 34 2.57 -4.68 8.72
C GLY A 34 1.93 -3.99 9.92
N PRO A 35 2.66 -3.87 11.03
CA PRO A 35 2.17 -3.18 12.21
C PRO A 35 1.95 -1.69 11.95
N MET A 36 1.16 -1.05 12.82
CA MET A 36 0.88 0.40 12.81
C MET A 36 0.28 0.91 11.49
N GLY A 37 -0.50 0.09 10.78
CA GLY A 37 -1.14 0.49 9.52
C GLY A 37 -0.20 0.47 8.31
N LEU A 38 1.00 -0.10 8.42
CA LEU A 38 1.93 -0.20 7.30
C LEU A 38 1.31 -0.99 6.15
N HIS A 39 1.28 -0.38 4.98
CA HIS A 39 0.75 -0.97 3.75
C HIS A 39 1.79 -0.82 2.64
N VAL A 40 2.17 -1.96 2.06
CA VAL A 40 3.12 -2.04 0.96
C VAL A 40 2.44 -2.63 -0.25
N ARG A 41 2.62 -2.02 -1.42
CA ARG A 41 2.25 -2.58 -2.71
C ARG A 41 3.49 -2.85 -3.52
N GLU A 42 3.56 -4.05 -4.09
CA GLU A 42 4.64 -4.44 -4.97
C GLU A 42 4.26 -4.20 -6.43
N TYR A 43 5.14 -3.51 -7.15
CA TYR A 43 5.09 -3.36 -8.60
C TYR A 43 6.31 -4.06 -9.23
N ASP A 44 6.40 -4.07 -10.55
CA ASP A 44 7.55 -4.66 -11.27
C ASP A 44 8.89 -4.15 -10.75
N ASP A 45 9.06 -2.83 -10.68
CA ASP A 45 10.37 -2.20 -10.46
C ASP A 45 10.51 -1.51 -9.09
N PHE A 46 9.42 -1.38 -8.32
CA PHE A 46 9.41 -0.65 -7.06
C PHE A 46 8.37 -1.17 -6.07
N TYR A 47 8.55 -0.80 -4.80
CA TYR A 47 7.55 -0.90 -3.75
C TYR A 47 6.95 0.47 -3.45
N GLU A 48 5.64 0.54 -3.30
CA GLU A 48 4.93 1.72 -2.81
C GLU A 48 4.53 1.47 -1.35
N VAL A 49 5.04 2.28 -0.44
CA VAL A 49 4.85 2.15 1.00
C VAL A 49 4.06 3.34 1.52
N HIS A 50 3.03 3.08 2.31
CA HIS A 50 2.26 4.09 3.01
C HIS A 50 1.71 3.53 4.31
N PHE A 51 1.10 4.40 5.11
CA PHE A 51 0.39 4.03 6.31
C PHE A 51 -1.09 4.32 6.12
N ASP A 52 -1.92 3.30 6.31
CA ASP A 52 -3.36 3.42 6.51
C ASP A 52 -3.57 3.88 7.96
N LEU A 53 -4.37 4.93 8.20
CA LEU A 53 -4.75 5.37 9.54
C LEU A 53 -5.80 4.42 10.13
N PHE A 54 -6.68 3.87 9.28
CA PHE A 54 -7.66 2.85 9.59
C PHE A 54 -7.34 1.57 8.82
N ASP A 55 -6.88 0.52 9.53
CA ASP A 55 -6.65 -0.76 8.89
C ASP A 55 -7.99 -1.32 8.36
N PRO A 56 -8.13 -1.59 7.05
CA PRO A 56 -9.36 -2.12 6.47
C PRO A 56 -9.75 -3.50 7.00
N ARG A 57 -8.83 -4.22 7.67
CA ARG A 57 -9.14 -5.49 8.35
C ARG A 57 -9.97 -5.28 9.61
N GLU A 58 -9.81 -4.14 10.28
CA GLU A 58 -10.49 -3.81 11.54
C GLU A 58 -11.62 -2.79 11.31
N HIS A 59 -11.40 -1.80 10.45
CA HIS A 59 -12.29 -0.67 10.22
C HIS A 59 -12.55 -0.42 8.72
N PRO A 60 -13.16 -1.38 8.00
CA PRO A 60 -13.33 -1.32 6.54
C PRO A 60 -14.14 -0.10 6.06
N VAL A 61 -15.15 0.31 6.83
CA VAL A 61 -16.00 1.46 6.49
C VAL A 61 -15.25 2.78 6.64
N LEU A 62 -14.48 2.94 7.73
CA LEU A 62 -13.69 4.15 7.95
C LEU A 62 -12.57 4.28 6.91
N HIS A 63 -11.89 3.16 6.60
CA HIS A 63 -10.89 3.11 5.54
C HIS A 63 -11.49 3.56 4.19
N LEU A 64 -12.64 3.02 3.80
CA LEU A 64 -13.30 3.38 2.54
C LEU A 64 -13.72 4.85 2.48
N MET A 65 -14.25 5.40 3.56
CA MET A 65 -14.80 6.78 3.56
C MET A 65 -13.72 7.85 3.68
N LEU A 66 -12.63 7.59 4.40
CA LEU A 66 -11.67 8.62 4.79
C LEU A 66 -10.32 8.50 4.07
N GLU A 67 -9.97 7.33 3.54
CA GLU A 67 -8.62 7.08 2.98
C GLU A 67 -8.61 6.71 1.51
N VAL A 68 -9.73 6.24 0.96
CA VAL A 68 -9.81 5.93 -0.47
C VAL A 68 -9.86 7.23 -1.26
N VAL A 69 -8.68 7.71 -1.63
CA VAL A 69 -8.52 8.82 -2.57
C VAL A 69 -8.53 8.25 -4.00
N PRO A 70 -9.49 8.60 -4.86
CA PRO A 70 -9.48 8.16 -6.25
C PRO A 70 -8.20 8.68 -6.93
N ARG A 71 -7.36 7.79 -7.50
CA ARG A 71 -6.09 8.15 -8.17
C ARG A 71 -6.23 9.28 -9.21
N LYS A 72 -7.43 9.53 -9.75
CA LYS A 72 -7.72 10.66 -10.66
C LYS A 72 -7.55 12.05 -10.06
N SER A 73 -7.53 12.22 -8.74
CA SER A 73 -7.29 13.54 -8.12
C SER A 73 -5.79 13.89 -8.00
N TRP A 74 -4.88 12.96 -8.34
CA TRP A 74 -3.44 13.17 -8.38
C TRP A 74 -2.99 13.53 -9.81
N LYS A 75 -3.48 14.66 -10.33
CA LYS A 75 -2.83 15.37 -11.44
C LYS A 75 -2.56 16.79 -10.96
N GLY A 76 -1.36 17.01 -10.45
CA GLY A 76 -0.85 18.34 -10.11
C GLY A 76 -1.17 18.80 -8.69
N ARG A 77 -0.17 18.68 -7.82
CA ARG A 77 0.42 19.80 -7.09
C ARG A 77 1.84 19.44 -6.71
#